data_AF-A0A380FH45-F1
#
_entry.id   AF-A0A380FH45-F1
#
_cell.length_a   1.000
_cell.length_b   1.000
_cell.length_c   1.000
_cell.angle_alpha   90.00
_cell.angle_beta   90.00
_cell.angle_gamma   90.00
#
_symmetry.space_group_name_H-M   'P 1'
#
loop_
_entity.id
_entity.type
_entity.pdbx_description
1 polymer ?
#
loop_
_entity_poly.entity_id
_entity_poly.type
_entity_poly.pdbx_seq_one_letter_code
_entity_poly.pdbx_strand_id
1 'polypeptide(L)' 'MDGNGRWAKKRKLPRIKGHYQGMQTVKEITREASDLGIKYLTLYAFSTENWSRPKSEVNYIMNLPVNFLKTFLPELIEKM' A
#
# COMPACT_ATOMS: atom_id res chain seq x y z
N MET A 1 -3.97 -2.92 5.24
CA MET A 1 -4.33 -1.59 5.76
C MET A 1 -5.77 -1.30 5.42
N ASP A 2 -6.58 -0.95 6.41
CA ASP A 2 -7.99 -0.62 6.24
C ASP A 2 -8.19 0.91 6.17
N GLY A 3 -9.29 1.37 5.59
CA GLY A 3 -9.70 2.76 5.60
C GLY A 3 -9.44 3.53 4.31
N ASN A 4 -8.63 3.02 3.38
CA ASN A 4 -8.28 3.69 2.13
C ASN A 4 -9.51 4.20 1.34
N GLY A 5 -10.52 3.35 1.15
CA GLY A 5 -11.75 3.73 0.46
C GLY A 5 -12.58 4.78 1.22
N ARG A 6 -12.63 4.70 2.56
CA ARG A 6 -13.32 5.68 3.42
C ARG A 6 -12.59 7.03 3.40
N TRP A 7 -11.27 7.02 3.43
CA TRP A 7 -10.41 8.20 3.35
C TRP A 7 -10.64 8.97 2.05
N ALA A 8 -10.72 8.25 0.91
CA ALA A 8 -11.00 8.84 -0.39
C ALA A 8 -12.42 9.42 -0.46
N LYS A 9 -13.43 8.66 0.02
CA LYS A 9 -14.83 9.10 0.05
C LYS A 9 -15.02 10.39 0.86
N LYS A 10 -14.38 10.50 2.04
CA LYS A 10 -14.41 11.73 2.87
C LYS A 10 -13.87 12.96 2.15
N ARG A 11 -13.01 12.76 1.14
CA ARG A 11 -12.39 13.83 0.33
C ARG A 11 -13.03 14.00 -1.04
N LYS A 12 -14.15 13.34 -1.32
CA LYS A 12 -14.80 13.31 -2.65
C LYS A 12 -13.85 12.84 -3.76
N LEU A 13 -12.93 11.93 -3.43
CA LEU A 13 -11.95 11.37 -4.37
C LEU A 13 -12.32 9.94 -4.78
N PRO A 14 -11.90 9.48 -5.97
CA PRO A 14 -11.99 8.07 -6.35
C PRO A 14 -11.26 7.15 -5.37
N ARG A 15 -11.80 5.95 -5.11
CA ARG A 15 -11.21 4.96 -4.18
C ARG A 15 -9.73 4.66 -4.47
N ILE A 16 -9.35 4.65 -5.75
CA ILE A 16 -7.97 4.46 -6.20
C ILE A 16 -6.99 5.45 -5.58
N LYS A 17 -7.40 6.71 -5.34
CA LYS A 17 -6.56 7.73 -4.68
C LYS A 17 -6.30 7.39 -3.21
N GLY A 18 -7.27 6.76 -2.55
CA GLY A 18 -7.08 6.25 -1.19
C GLY A 18 -6.09 5.09 -1.15
N HIS A 19 -6.15 4.17 -2.12
CA HIS A 19 -5.17 3.09 -2.21
C HIS A 19 -3.76 3.60 -2.55
N TYR A 20 -3.64 4.60 -3.41
CA TYR A 20 -2.37 5.29 -3.67
C TYR A 20 -1.81 5.95 -2.39
N GLN A 21 -2.65 6.67 -1.63
CA GLN A 21 -2.23 7.26 -0.37
C GLN A 21 -1.78 6.20 0.64
N GLY A 22 -2.53 5.10 0.75
CA GLY A 22 -2.15 3.97 1.60
C GLY A 22 -0.78 3.39 1.24
N MET A 23 -0.44 3.34 -0.06
CA MET A 23 0.88 2.92 -0.50
C MET A 23 1.99 3.87 -0.03
N GLN A 24 1.78 5.19 -0.05
CA GLN A 24 2.76 6.15 0.48
C GLN A 24 2.95 5.96 2.00
N THR A 25 1.86 5.73 2.74
CA THR A 25 1.94 5.42 4.17
C THR A 25 2.72 4.14 4.44
N VAL A 26 2.62 3.11 3.58
CA VAL A 26 3.49 1.93 3.71
C VAL A 26 4.96 2.29 3.60
N LYS A 27 5.34 3.17 2.65
CA LYS A 27 6.74 3.59 2.51
C LYS A 27 7.27 4.19 3.81
N GLU A 28 6.52 5.14 4.36
CA GLU A 28 6.86 5.82 5.61
C GLU A 28 7.01 4.80 6.75
N ILE A 29 6.00 3.95 6.97
CA ILE A 29 6.02 2.96 8.05
C ILE A 29 7.15 1.94 7.89
N THR A 30 7.48 1.52 6.65
CA THR A 30 8.61 0.61 6.42
C THR A 30 9.95 1.25 6.76
N ARG A 31 10.16 2.54 6.45
CA ARG A 31 11.38 3.25 6.83
C ARG A 31 11.49 3.37 8.36
N GLU A 32 10.44 3.85 9.01
CA GLU A 32 10.40 3.98 10.48
C GLU A 32 10.62 2.63 11.17
N ALA A 33 10.02 1.55 10.66
CA ALA A 33 10.24 0.21 11.19
C ALA A 33 11.71 -0.22 11.06
N SER A 34 12.37 0.11 9.95
CA SER A 34 13.81 -0.13 9.75
C SER A 34 14.66 0.67 10.74
N ASP A 35 14.38 1.97 10.89
CA ASP A 35 15.13 2.86 11.79
C ASP A 35 15.00 2.42 13.26
N LEU A 36 13.85 1.84 13.63
CA LEU A 36 13.59 1.24 14.94
C LEU A 36 14.21 -0.16 15.12
N GLY A 37 14.84 -0.73 14.09
CA GLY A 37 15.42 -2.08 14.13
C GLY A 37 14.39 -3.21 14.15
N ILE A 38 13.16 -2.96 13.70
CA ILE A 38 12.11 -3.99 13.58
C ILE A 38 12.50 -4.96 12.46
N LYS A 39 12.78 -6.20 12.84
CA LYS A 39 13.26 -7.23 11.92
C LYS A 39 12.20 -7.75 10.95
N TYR A 40 10.92 -7.68 11.32
CA TYR A 40 9.82 -8.24 10.53
C TYR A 40 8.61 -7.30 10.55
N LEU A 41 8.17 -6.89 9.36
CA LEU A 41 6.96 -6.11 9.16
C LEU A 41 6.06 -6.85 8.15
N THR A 42 4.92 -7.35 8.61
CA THR A 42 3.92 -8.03 7.76
C THR A 42 2.75 -7.08 7.50
N LEU A 43 2.47 -6.83 6.22
CA LEU A 43 1.41 -5.92 5.80
C LEU A 43 0.30 -6.66 5.08
N TYR A 44 -0.92 -6.55 5.61
CA TYR A 44 -2.06 -7.16 4.95
C TYR A 44 -2.57 -6.27 3.80
N ALA A 45 -2.09 -6.55 2.59
CA ALA A 45 -2.38 -5.76 1.39
C ALA A 45 -3.64 -6.23 0.63
N PHE A 46 -3.89 -7.54 0.61
CA PHE A 46 -5.00 -8.16 -0.10
C PHE A 46 -5.41 -9.47 0.59
N SER A 47 -6.72 -9.70 0.70
CA SER A 47 -7.31 -10.92 1.30
C SER A 47 -7.97 -11.81 0.23
N THR A 48 -8.22 -13.07 0.56
CA THR A 48 -8.98 -14.00 -0.27
C THR A 48 -10.39 -13.47 -0.59
N GLU A 49 -11.02 -12.77 0.35
CA GLU A 49 -12.37 -12.23 0.19
C GLU A 49 -12.38 -11.02 -0.74
N ASN A 50 -11.22 -10.37 -0.98
CA ASN A 50 -11.15 -9.21 -1.88
C ASN A 50 -11.31 -9.57 -3.35
N TRP A 51 -11.25 -10.85 -3.72
CA TRP A 51 -11.60 -11.31 -5.06
C TRP A 51 -13.07 -11.07 -5.43
N SER A 52 -13.95 -10.89 -4.43
CA SER A 52 -15.37 -10.55 -4.65
C SER A 52 -15.60 -9.10 -5.08
N ARG A 53 -14.57 -8.24 -5.06
CA ARG A 53 -14.65 -6.82 -5.45
C ARG A 53 -14.72 -6.66 -6.97
N PRO A 54 -15.14 -5.48 -7.48
CA PRO A 54 -15.11 -5.21 -8.91
C PRO A 54 -13.72 -5.47 -9.53
N LYS A 55 -13.69 -6.12 -10.70
CA LYS A 55 -12.46 -6.54 -11.38
C LYS A 55 -11.49 -5.38 -11.65
N SER A 56 -12.01 -4.19 -11.92
CA SER A 56 -11.21 -2.97 -12.08
C SER A 56 -10.50 -2.54 -10.79
N GLU A 57 -11.15 -2.68 -9.62
CA GLU A 57 -10.53 -2.40 -8.31
C GLU A 57 -9.47 -3.46 -7.99
N VAL A 58 -9.76 -4.74 -8.24
CA VAL A 58 -8.79 -5.84 -8.04
C VAL A 58 -7.54 -5.65 -8.89
N ASN A 59 -7.71 -5.40 -10.19
CA ASN A 59 -6.59 -5.17 -11.12
C ASN A 59 -5.75 -3.97 -10.69
N TYR A 60 -6.39 -2.88 -10.23
CA TYR A 60 -5.68 -1.72 -9.73
C TYR A 60 -4.84 -2.06 -8.48
N ILE A 61 -5.43 -2.76 -7.50
CA ILE A 61 -4.72 -3.15 -6.28
C ILE A 61 -3.54 -4.08 -6.60
N MET A 62 -3.70 -5.04 -7.52
CA MET A 62 -2.62 -5.96 -7.90
C MET A 62 -1.46 -5.27 -8.65
N ASN A 63 -1.72 -4.16 -9.33
CA ASN A 63 -0.67 -3.37 -9.99
C ASN A 63 0.09 -2.45 -9.03
N LEU A 64 -0.45 -2.13 -7.86
CA LEU A 64 0.20 -1.24 -6.90
C LEU A 64 1.51 -1.82 -6.33
N PRO A 65 1.59 -3.10 -5.88
CA PRO A 65 2.83 -3.71 -5.41
C PRO A 65 3.95 -3.67 -6.45
N VAL A 66 3.63 -3.89 -7.73
CA VAL A 66 4.63 -3.88 -8.81
C VAL A 66 5.28 -2.50 -8.94
N ASN A 67 4.47 -1.44 -8.95
CA ASN A 67 4.96 -0.06 -9.02
C ASN A 67 5.70 0.35 -7.74
N PHE A 68 5.20 -0.11 -6.60
CA PHE A 68 5.82 0.13 -5.30
C PHE A 68 7.21 -0.51 -5.23
N LEU A 69 7.32 -1.81 -5.47
CA LEU A 69 8.59 -2.54 -5.37
C LEU A 69 9.63 -2.03 -6.36
N LYS A 70 9.25 -1.73 -7.61
CA LYS A 70 10.19 -1.20 -8.61
C LYS A 70 10.85 0.12 -8.21
N THR A 71 10.13 0.98 -7.49
CA THR A 71 10.62 2.33 -7.15
C THR A 71 11.18 2.41 -5.74
N PHE A 72 10.57 1.70 -4.80
CA PHE A 72 10.85 1.83 -3.39
C PHE A 72 11.84 0.80 -2.86
N LEU A 73 11.88 -0.40 -3.43
CA LEU A 73 12.82 -1.43 -2.98
C LEU A 73 14.29 -1.00 -3.16
N PRO A 74 14.71 -0.39 -4.29
CA PRO A 74 16.08 0.12 -4.43
C PRO A 74 16.41 1.19 -3.38
N GLU A 75 15.47 2.11 -3.12
CA GLU A 75 15.65 3.17 -2.13
C GLU A 75 15.78 2.62 -0.71
N LEU A 76 15.03 1.55 -0.39
CA LEU A 76 15.10 0.91 0.91
C LEU A 76 16.44 0.20 1.12
N ILE A 77 16.92 -0.49 0.09
CA ILE A 77 18.20 -1.22 0.12
C ILE A 77 19.38 -0.27 0.24
N GLU A 78 19.35 0.89 -0.40
CA GLU A 78 20.44 1.88 -0.34
C GLU A 78 20.60 2.51 1.06
N LYS A 79 19.53 2.55 1.84
CA LYS A 79 19.50 3.20 3.18
C LYS A 79 19.66 2.22 4.35
N MET A 80 19.67 0.91 4.09
CA MET A 80 19.92 -0.14 5.07
C MET A 80 21.40 -0.52 5.11
#